data_AF-A0A925Z1H1-F1
#
_entry.id   AF-A0A925Z1H1-F1
#
_cell.length_a   1.000
_cell.length_b   1.000
_cell.length_c   1.000
_cell.angle_alpha   90.00
_cell.angle_beta   90.00
_cell.angle_gamma   90.00
#
_symmetry.space_group_name_H-M   'P 1'
#
loop_
_entity.id
_entity.type
_entity.pdbx_description
1 polymer ?
#
loop_
_entity_poly.entity_id
_entity_poly.type
_entity_poly.pdbx_seq_one_letter_code
_entity_poly.pdbx_strand_id
1 'polypeptide(L)'
;MKRVHIHLPFYKYALACIIIFFAGTQVADAHVKWFTSGSYADRPLTLGEIVNQMFIILLAACLVIISLGVYFDQSISSSGWYLRLNNWLEQRKDYGLIVMRVASAMLLLLSWQGDAILAPTLKVPEDWLLIGWFQFILAFLLLIPRTVPYAGIGMMILYILSNFIFDPFHMLDYFLFMGCGYYLAVRGNKNTRLQLSGLTFLYISVGFSLCWVALEKFIYPDWSLYLLKNHPGLSMGLNYNFFVLSVAFVEFSLGYLLLVCLLQRPLAVIISAIFFLTTTIFGKIEVIGHTLIHGCLIVFLLEGPGLVYNKVTSVFKNIYKRIAFNNIVFIILFLILISLYHLMAQDKYDRKQKFLSNKPEHHNSQIELAGIPKDEIPSVSIEVKEDPMGGYNIEIRTNNFTFTPEDANKIDVMGHGHAHLHVDGQKHARIYSNWYYLDDLPPGTHEISVTLNSNNHEEYQYRGAPIEDVEVVVVKDK
;
A
#
# COMPACT_ATOMS: atom_id res chain seq x y z
N MET A 1 9.47 25.24 -43.37
CA MET A 1 8.74 24.22 -42.57
C MET A 1 8.98 22.85 -43.18
N LYS A 2 9.88 22.03 -42.62
CA LYS A 2 10.04 20.61 -43.01
C LYS A 2 9.25 19.76 -42.00
N ARG A 3 8.25 19.00 -42.47
CA ARG A 3 7.54 17.98 -41.66
C ARG A 3 8.53 16.88 -41.32
N VAL A 4 8.96 16.81 -40.06
CA VAL A 4 9.71 15.67 -39.54
C VAL A 4 8.69 14.65 -39.05
N HIS A 5 8.50 13.57 -39.80
CA HIS A 5 7.76 12.39 -39.35
C HIS A 5 8.62 11.65 -38.32
N ILE A 6 8.27 11.78 -37.05
CA ILE A 6 8.87 11.00 -35.96
C ILE A 6 7.91 9.85 -35.66
N HIS A 7 8.24 8.65 -36.12
CA HIS A 7 7.65 7.42 -35.59
C HIS A 7 8.22 7.24 -34.16
N LEU A 8 7.39 7.44 -33.14
CA LEU A 8 7.72 7.04 -31.76
C LEU A 8 7.32 5.56 -31.59
N PRO A 9 8.26 4.62 -31.43
CA PRO A 9 7.95 3.23 -31.12
C PRO A 9 7.76 3.06 -29.61
N PHE A 10 6.95 3.92 -28.97
CA PHE A 10 6.80 3.93 -27.50
C PHE A 10 6.06 2.67 -26.99
N TYR A 11 5.19 2.08 -27.83
CA TYR A 11 4.40 0.90 -27.47
C TYR A 11 5.23 -0.39 -27.34
N LYS A 12 6.37 -0.51 -28.04
CA LYS A 12 7.20 -1.72 -28.00
C LYS A 12 8.07 -1.81 -26.75
N TYR A 13 8.43 -0.67 -26.15
CA TYR A 13 9.24 -0.63 -24.92
C TYR A 13 8.40 -0.68 -23.64
N ALA A 14 7.16 -0.16 -23.68
CA ALA A 14 6.22 -0.26 -22.57
C ALA A 14 5.79 -1.72 -22.29
N LEU A 15 5.68 -2.55 -23.33
CA LEU A 15 5.31 -3.97 -23.20
C LEU A 15 6.46 -4.85 -22.69
N ALA A 16 7.71 -4.45 -22.94
CA ALA A 16 8.89 -5.23 -22.55
C ALA A 16 9.22 -5.13 -21.05
N CYS A 17 8.71 -4.11 -20.34
CA CYS A 17 8.90 -3.96 -18.90
C CYS A 17 7.94 -4.83 -18.06
N ILE A 18 6.99 -5.52 -18.69
CA ILE A 18 5.92 -6.28 -18.02
C ILE A 18 6.30 -7.76 -17.78
N ILE A 19 7.39 -8.28 -18.35
CA ILE A 19 7.62 -9.73 -18.46
C ILE A 19 8.61 -10.32 -17.43
N ILE A 20 9.23 -9.53 -16.55
CA ILE A 20 10.18 -10.07 -15.55
C ILE A 20 9.65 -9.82 -14.14
N PHE A 21 8.71 -10.64 -13.70
CA PHE A 21 8.33 -10.70 -12.29
C PHE A 21 7.71 -12.07 -11.94
N PHE A 22 8.54 -13.05 -11.59
CA PHE A 22 8.12 -14.18 -10.76
C PHE A 22 9.33 -14.77 -10.02
N ALA A 23 9.55 -14.33 -8.78
CA ALA A 23 10.22 -15.09 -7.73
C ALA A 23 9.77 -14.49 -6.39
N GLY A 24 9.32 -15.35 -5.48
CA GLY A 24 8.53 -14.98 -4.30
C GLY A 24 9.24 -14.08 -3.30
N THR A 25 8.48 -13.19 -2.69
CA THR A 25 8.89 -12.36 -1.57
C THR A 25 7.74 -12.18 -0.58
N GLN A 26 8.12 -11.93 0.67
CA GLN A 26 7.25 -11.88 1.84
C GLN A 26 6.33 -10.66 1.83
N VAL A 27 5.23 -10.81 2.55
CA VAL A 27 4.07 -9.92 2.59
C VAL A 27 4.45 -8.57 3.22
N ALA A 28 4.15 -7.47 2.52
CA ALA A 28 4.19 -6.12 3.07
C ALA A 28 3.06 -5.28 2.46
N ASP A 29 2.69 -4.21 3.17
CA ASP A 29 1.42 -3.47 3.12
C ASP A 29 1.59 -1.92 2.89
N ALA A 30 0.86 -1.28 1.95
CA ALA A 30 0.44 0.15 1.92
C ALA A 30 -0.66 0.43 0.88
N HIS A 31 -1.71 1.26 1.05
CA HIS A 31 -1.73 2.72 1.27
C HIS A 31 -2.83 3.24 2.26
N VAL A 32 -3.97 2.56 2.41
CA VAL A 32 -4.74 2.58 3.69
C VAL A 32 -3.96 1.81 4.76
N LYS A 33 -3.08 0.94 4.28
CA LYS A 33 -2.21 0.05 5.04
C LYS A 33 -1.04 0.74 5.76
N TRP A 34 -0.86 2.06 5.62
CA TRP A 34 -0.06 2.85 6.58
C TRP A 34 -0.66 2.87 7.98
N PHE A 35 -1.97 2.65 8.06
CA PHE A 35 -2.77 2.79 9.26
C PHE A 35 -3.54 1.51 9.59
N THR A 36 -3.40 0.46 8.77
CA THR A 36 -4.01 -0.87 8.96
C THR A 36 -3.00 -1.96 8.74
N SER A 37 -3.22 -3.13 9.31
CA SER A 37 -2.40 -4.34 9.11
C SER A 37 -2.90 -5.20 7.94
N GLY A 38 -3.59 -4.58 6.98
CA GLY A 38 -4.31 -5.30 5.94
C GLY A 38 -3.34 -5.89 4.94
N SER A 39 -3.39 -7.21 4.74
CA SER A 39 -2.40 -7.94 3.94
C SER A 39 -2.87 -8.12 2.51
N TYR A 40 -2.04 -7.88 1.49
CA TYR A 40 -2.40 -8.27 0.10
C TYR A 40 -2.67 -9.79 -0.10
N ALA A 41 -2.43 -10.61 0.92
CA ALA A 41 -2.82 -12.01 0.94
C ALA A 41 -4.15 -12.26 1.67
N ASP A 42 -4.86 -11.22 2.09
CA ASP A 42 -6.27 -11.27 2.50
C ASP A 42 -7.13 -11.62 1.29
N ARG A 43 -8.36 -12.12 1.53
CA ARG A 43 -9.28 -12.48 0.45
C ARG A 43 -9.69 -11.23 -0.33
N PRO A 44 -9.33 -11.09 -1.62
CA PRO A 44 -9.85 -10.02 -2.45
C PRO A 44 -11.33 -10.25 -2.75
N LEU A 45 -12.10 -9.17 -2.84
CA LEU A 45 -13.45 -9.25 -3.41
C LEU A 45 -13.37 -9.58 -4.90
N THR A 46 -14.27 -10.45 -5.35
CA THR A 46 -14.42 -10.76 -6.77
C THR A 46 -15.02 -9.57 -7.53
N LEU A 47 -14.75 -9.47 -8.85
CA LEU A 47 -15.38 -8.42 -9.67
C LEU A 47 -16.92 -8.45 -9.59
N GLY A 48 -17.53 -9.64 -9.41
CA GLY A 48 -18.97 -9.78 -9.23
C GLY A 48 -19.48 -9.20 -7.91
N GLU A 49 -18.71 -9.32 -6.83
CA GLU A 49 -19.03 -8.75 -5.52
C GLU A 49 -18.89 -7.22 -5.52
N ILE A 50 -17.97 -6.69 -6.32
CA ILE A 50 -17.69 -5.24 -6.43
C ILE A 50 -18.78 -4.53 -7.26
N VAL A 51 -19.20 -5.14 -8.37
CA VAL A 51 -20.13 -4.52 -9.34
C VAL A 51 -21.57 -4.64 -8.86
N ASN A 52 -21.96 -3.73 -7.96
CA ASN A 52 -23.33 -3.54 -7.50
C ASN A 52 -23.99 -2.30 -8.12
N GLN A 53 -25.25 -2.03 -7.78
CA GLN A 53 -25.99 -0.87 -8.30
C GLN A 53 -25.30 0.47 -7.98
N MET A 54 -24.75 0.62 -6.77
CA MET A 54 -24.06 1.84 -6.34
C MET A 54 -22.77 2.05 -7.16
N PHE A 55 -22.04 0.98 -7.44
CA PHE A 55 -20.86 1.02 -8.31
C PHE A 55 -21.19 1.56 -9.70
N ILE A 56 -22.27 1.05 -10.32
CA ILE A 56 -22.69 1.48 -11.67
C ILE A 56 -23.08 2.96 -11.67
N ILE A 57 -23.83 3.42 -10.65
CA ILE A 57 -24.23 4.82 -10.51
C ILE A 57 -23.01 5.73 -10.34
N LEU A 58 -22.06 5.35 -9.48
CA LEU A 58 -20.85 6.15 -9.25
C LEU A 58 -19.93 6.15 -10.48
N LEU A 59 -19.80 5.03 -11.20
CA LEU A 59 -19.08 4.98 -12.47
C LEU A 59 -19.71 5.94 -13.49
N ALA A 60 -21.04 5.91 -13.65
CA ALA A 60 -21.74 6.82 -14.54
C ALA A 60 -21.54 8.29 -14.13
N ALA A 61 -21.60 8.60 -12.83
CA ALA A 61 -21.31 9.93 -12.31
C ALA A 61 -19.87 10.37 -12.63
N CYS A 62 -18.89 9.47 -12.52
CA CYS A 62 -17.50 9.76 -12.88
C CYS A 62 -17.35 10.12 -14.36
N LEU A 63 -18.01 9.39 -15.27
CA LEU A 63 -17.99 9.69 -16.70
C LEU A 63 -18.59 11.08 -17.00
N VAL A 64 -19.66 11.45 -16.29
CA VAL A 64 -20.22 12.81 -16.37
C VAL A 64 -19.21 13.84 -15.88
N ILE A 65 -18.56 13.61 -14.73
CA ILE A 65 -17.53 14.51 -14.18
C ILE A 65 -16.34 14.65 -15.12
N ILE A 66 -15.86 13.57 -15.75
CA ILE A 66 -14.77 13.62 -16.75
C ILE A 66 -15.20 14.45 -17.97
N SER A 67 -16.44 14.27 -18.43
CA SER A 67 -17.01 15.07 -19.52
C SER A 67 -17.06 16.56 -19.18
N LEU A 68 -17.51 16.89 -17.97
CA LEU A 68 -17.48 18.24 -17.43
C LEU A 68 -16.05 18.77 -17.27
N GLY A 69 -15.12 17.91 -16.86
CA GLY A 69 -13.69 18.23 -16.78
C GLY A 69 -13.14 18.71 -18.12
N VAL A 70 -13.43 18.00 -19.21
CA VAL A 70 -13.03 18.41 -20.57
C VAL A 70 -13.64 19.77 -20.94
N TYR A 71 -14.89 20.00 -20.59
CA TYR A 71 -15.54 21.28 -20.82
C TYR A 71 -14.90 22.42 -20.01
N PHE A 72 -14.65 22.20 -18.72
CA PHE A 72 -14.01 23.18 -17.84
C PHE A 72 -12.56 23.45 -18.24
N ASP A 73 -11.81 22.43 -18.67
CA ASP A 73 -10.44 22.60 -19.19
C ASP A 73 -10.42 23.59 -20.37
N GLN A 74 -11.35 23.44 -21.31
CA GLN A 74 -11.48 24.35 -22.44
C GLN A 74 -11.95 25.75 -22.02
N SER A 75 -12.92 25.83 -21.10
CA SER A 75 -13.46 27.11 -20.62
C SER A 75 -12.43 27.91 -19.82
N ILE A 76 -11.78 27.27 -18.84
CA ILE A 76 -10.77 27.87 -17.96
C ILE A 76 -9.54 28.28 -18.78
N SER A 77 -9.06 27.43 -19.70
CA SER A 77 -7.88 27.75 -20.52
C SER A 77 -8.07 28.98 -21.42
N SER A 78 -9.30 29.32 -21.80
CA SER A 78 -9.63 30.52 -22.57
C SER A 78 -9.77 31.80 -21.72
N SER A 79 -9.81 31.67 -20.39
CA SER A 79 -10.06 32.79 -19.48
C SER A 79 -8.82 33.65 -19.26
N GLY A 80 -8.97 34.98 -19.36
CA GLY A 80 -7.85 35.92 -19.26
C GLY A 80 -7.15 35.95 -17.89
N TRP A 81 -7.87 35.68 -16.79
CA TRP A 81 -7.25 35.54 -15.46
C TRP A 81 -6.37 34.29 -15.38
N TYR A 82 -6.83 33.18 -15.97
CA TYR A 82 -6.11 31.91 -15.97
C TYR A 82 -4.87 31.99 -16.86
N LEU A 83 -4.95 32.66 -18.02
CA LEU A 83 -3.78 32.92 -18.87
C LEU A 83 -2.71 33.74 -18.14
N ARG A 84 -3.10 34.76 -17.36
CA ARG A 84 -2.17 35.54 -16.54
C ARG A 84 -1.48 34.68 -15.48
N LEU A 85 -2.26 33.87 -14.76
CA LEU A 85 -1.73 32.91 -13.79
C LEU A 85 -0.80 31.90 -14.46
N ASN A 86 -1.19 31.41 -15.64
CA ASN A 86 -0.42 30.44 -16.40
C ASN A 86 0.96 30.97 -16.77
N ASN A 87 1.00 32.21 -17.29
CA ASN A 87 2.25 32.90 -17.62
C ASN A 87 3.12 33.18 -16.39
N TRP A 88 2.53 33.57 -15.26
CA TRP A 88 3.27 33.81 -14.01
C TRP A 88 3.96 32.54 -13.49
N LEU A 89 3.26 31.40 -13.56
CA LEU A 89 3.80 30.09 -13.19
C LEU A 89 4.84 29.58 -14.21
N GLU A 90 4.62 29.80 -15.51
CA GLU A 90 5.56 29.39 -16.57
C GLU A 90 6.93 30.07 -16.43
N GLN A 91 6.96 31.33 -15.97
CA GLN A 91 8.20 32.05 -15.64
C GLN A 91 8.98 31.42 -14.47
N ARG A 92 8.37 30.48 -13.74
CA ARG A 92 8.94 29.80 -12.56
C ARG A 92 9.22 28.32 -12.81
N LYS A 93 9.10 27.82 -14.05
CA LYS A 93 9.37 26.41 -14.38
C LYS A 93 10.80 25.95 -14.05
N ASP A 94 11.75 26.88 -14.00
CA ASP A 94 13.14 26.58 -13.65
C ASP A 94 13.29 26.13 -12.18
N TYR A 95 12.31 26.48 -11.32
CA TYR A 95 12.26 25.99 -9.94
C TYR A 95 11.79 24.53 -9.84
N GLY A 96 11.26 23.92 -10.91
CA GLY A 96 10.80 22.52 -10.87
C GLY A 96 11.88 21.54 -10.41
N LEU A 97 13.13 21.76 -10.87
CA LEU A 97 14.25 20.91 -10.46
C LEU A 97 14.59 21.05 -8.97
N ILE A 98 14.58 22.28 -8.42
CA ILE A 98 14.90 22.47 -7.00
C ILE A 98 13.80 21.89 -6.11
N VAL A 99 12.53 22.04 -6.50
CA VAL A 99 11.38 21.43 -5.82
C VAL A 99 11.54 19.91 -5.74
N MET A 100 11.81 19.25 -6.87
CA MET A 100 11.99 17.79 -6.85
C MET A 100 13.19 17.34 -6.03
N ARG A 101 14.30 18.08 -6.08
CA ARG A 101 15.48 17.77 -5.27
C ARG A 101 15.18 17.84 -3.79
N VAL A 102 14.52 18.92 -3.35
CA VAL A 102 14.16 19.13 -1.94
C VAL A 102 13.16 18.07 -1.48
N ALA A 103 12.06 17.87 -2.22
CA ALA A 103 11.05 16.89 -1.86
C ALA A 103 11.61 15.45 -1.80
N SER A 104 12.43 15.07 -2.79
CA SER A 104 13.07 13.75 -2.80
C SER A 104 14.08 13.59 -1.66
N ALA A 105 14.92 14.60 -1.40
CA ALA A 105 15.88 14.54 -0.29
C ALA A 105 15.18 14.46 1.08
N MET A 106 14.13 15.26 1.27
CA MET A 106 13.31 15.23 2.49
C MET A 106 12.71 13.85 2.70
N LEU A 107 12.04 13.30 1.70
CA LEU A 107 11.45 11.97 1.79
C LEU A 107 12.51 10.90 2.13
N LEU A 108 13.61 10.85 1.38
CA LEU A 108 14.64 9.81 1.58
C LEU A 108 15.25 9.89 2.99
N LEU A 109 15.46 11.08 3.54
CA LEU A 109 15.94 11.27 4.91
C LEU A 109 14.89 10.91 5.96
N LEU A 110 13.64 11.34 5.77
CA LEU A 110 12.56 11.07 6.71
C LEU A 110 12.22 9.57 6.78
N SER A 111 12.19 8.88 5.63
CA SER A 111 12.01 7.43 5.59
C SER A 111 13.20 6.71 6.23
N TRP A 112 14.43 7.16 5.95
CA TRP A 112 15.64 6.57 6.57
C TRP A 112 15.65 6.72 8.09
N GLN A 113 15.27 7.89 8.62
CA GLN A 113 15.13 8.10 10.06
C GLN A 113 14.10 7.16 10.71
N GLY A 114 13.13 6.68 9.93
CA GLY A 114 12.12 5.73 10.36
C GLY A 114 12.46 4.26 10.06
N ASP A 115 13.73 3.93 9.81
CA ASP A 115 14.19 2.58 9.42
C ASP A 115 13.43 2.01 8.21
N ALA A 116 13.04 2.88 7.28
CA ALA A 116 12.23 2.55 6.12
C ALA A 116 12.86 3.04 4.81
N ILE A 117 12.55 2.36 3.71
CA ILE A 117 12.97 2.77 2.36
C ILE A 117 11.81 3.33 1.57
N LEU A 118 12.00 4.44 0.86
CA LEU A 118 11.02 5.08 -0.02
C LEU A 118 9.75 5.60 0.70
N ALA A 119 9.03 4.77 1.44
CA ALA A 119 7.77 5.07 2.12
C ALA A 119 7.82 4.62 3.60
N PRO A 120 7.00 5.22 4.49
CA PRO A 120 7.14 5.03 5.94
C PRO A 120 6.89 3.60 6.44
N THR A 121 6.13 2.77 5.71
CA THR A 121 5.85 1.37 6.09
C THR A 121 6.81 0.33 5.50
N LEU A 122 7.67 0.72 4.55
CA LEU A 122 8.60 -0.19 3.90
C LEU A 122 9.86 -0.38 4.75
N LYS A 123 9.71 -1.08 5.88
CA LYS A 123 10.78 -1.33 6.84
C LYS A 123 11.93 -2.12 6.23
N VAL A 124 13.16 -1.67 6.46
CA VAL A 124 14.36 -2.33 5.95
C VAL A 124 14.62 -3.60 6.77
N PRO A 125 14.66 -4.80 6.17
CA PRO A 125 15.08 -5.99 6.91
C PRO A 125 16.55 -5.91 7.33
N GLU A 126 16.92 -6.60 8.41
CA GLU A 126 18.28 -6.57 8.96
C GLU A 126 19.35 -6.99 7.92
N ASP A 127 19.04 -7.96 7.07
CA ASP A 127 19.93 -8.41 5.99
C ASP A 127 20.20 -7.34 4.91
N TRP A 128 19.36 -6.31 4.84
CA TRP A 128 19.37 -5.29 3.79
C TRP A 128 19.71 -3.88 4.28
N LEU A 129 20.30 -3.75 5.48
CA LEU A 129 20.67 -2.44 6.08
C LEU A 129 21.53 -1.55 5.16
N LEU A 130 22.35 -2.15 4.28
CA LEU A 130 23.13 -1.42 3.29
C LEU A 130 22.26 -0.59 2.32
N ILE A 131 21.04 -1.04 2.02
CA ILE A 131 20.11 -0.30 1.16
C ILE A 131 19.60 0.95 1.87
N GLY A 132 19.38 0.89 3.19
CA GLY A 132 19.07 2.07 4.00
C GLY A 132 20.17 3.13 3.89
N TRP A 133 21.43 2.73 4.05
CA TRP A 133 22.58 3.62 3.88
C TRP A 133 22.74 4.13 2.45
N PHE A 134 22.43 3.31 1.44
CA PHE A 134 22.39 3.76 0.06
C PHE A 134 21.36 4.87 -0.14
N GLN A 135 20.13 4.71 0.35
CA GLN A 135 19.10 5.75 0.36
C GLN A 135 19.59 7.05 1.03
N PHE A 136 20.26 6.94 2.18
CA PHE A 136 20.83 8.07 2.89
C PHE A 136 21.84 8.84 2.01
N ILE A 137 22.77 8.13 1.35
CA ILE A 137 23.74 8.73 0.42
C ILE A 137 23.03 9.46 -0.73
N LEU A 138 21.97 8.87 -1.30
CA LEU A 138 21.20 9.51 -2.37
C LEU A 138 20.64 10.88 -1.94
N ALA A 139 20.20 11.02 -0.69
CA ALA A 139 19.73 12.29 -0.16
C ALA A 139 20.83 13.37 -0.18
N PHE A 140 22.08 13.03 0.16
CA PHE A 140 23.21 13.95 0.05
C PHE A 140 23.55 14.30 -1.41
N LEU A 141 23.47 13.34 -2.32
CA LEU A 141 23.68 13.60 -3.75
C LEU A 141 22.66 14.57 -4.32
N LEU A 142 21.46 14.68 -3.75
CA LEU A 142 20.47 15.66 -4.17
C LEU A 142 20.82 17.11 -3.74
N LEU A 143 21.65 17.29 -2.72
CA LEU A 143 22.09 18.60 -2.24
C LEU A 143 23.04 19.30 -3.24
N ILE A 144 23.85 18.52 -3.96
CA ILE A 144 24.82 19.03 -4.92
C ILE A 144 24.24 18.99 -6.34
N PRO A 145 24.03 20.14 -7.03
CA PRO A 145 23.36 20.17 -8.34
C PRO A 145 24.00 19.27 -9.41
N ARG A 146 25.33 19.11 -9.38
CA ARG A 146 26.06 18.28 -10.35
C ARG A 146 25.81 16.78 -10.19
N THR A 147 25.43 16.32 -9.00
CA THR A 147 25.23 14.90 -8.71
C THR A 147 23.78 14.44 -8.82
N VAL A 148 22.84 15.37 -9.03
CA VAL A 148 21.40 15.09 -9.14
C VAL A 148 21.08 14.01 -10.18
N PRO A 149 21.71 13.95 -11.36
CA PRO A 149 21.39 12.88 -12.31
C PRO A 149 21.69 11.48 -11.77
N TYR A 150 22.80 11.34 -11.03
CA TYR A 150 23.19 10.08 -10.39
C TYR A 150 22.24 9.73 -9.24
N ALA A 151 21.81 10.74 -8.47
CA ALA A 151 20.79 10.53 -7.44
C ALA A 151 19.46 10.04 -8.05
N GLY A 152 19.05 10.60 -9.19
CA GLY A 152 17.86 10.18 -9.93
C GLY A 152 17.94 8.72 -10.41
N ILE A 153 19.07 8.33 -11.00
CA ILE A 153 19.32 6.93 -11.38
C ILE A 153 19.35 6.03 -10.13
N GLY A 154 19.98 6.49 -9.05
CA GLY A 154 20.03 5.78 -7.78
C GLY A 154 18.66 5.56 -7.16
N MET A 155 17.74 6.53 -7.25
CA MET A 155 16.35 6.36 -6.81
C MET A 155 15.60 5.30 -7.62
N MET A 156 15.84 5.22 -8.94
CA MET A 156 15.27 4.16 -9.77
C MET A 156 15.84 2.78 -9.38
N ILE A 157 17.15 2.70 -9.12
CA ILE A 157 17.80 1.48 -8.63
C ILE A 157 17.21 1.09 -7.26
N LEU A 158 17.02 2.05 -6.35
CA LEU A 158 16.44 1.82 -5.04
C LEU A 158 15.02 1.23 -5.15
N TYR A 159 14.18 1.77 -6.04
CA TYR A 159 12.87 1.19 -6.34
C TYR A 159 12.98 -0.25 -6.86
N ILE A 160 13.87 -0.50 -7.82
CA ILE A 160 14.07 -1.86 -8.38
C ILE A 160 14.54 -2.83 -7.28
N LEU A 161 15.50 -2.43 -6.45
CA LEU A 161 15.96 -3.24 -5.31
C LEU A 161 14.84 -3.52 -4.32
N SER A 162 13.97 -2.55 -4.07
CA SER A 162 12.79 -2.69 -3.21
C SER A 162 11.83 -3.78 -3.69
N ASN A 163 11.75 -4.04 -5.00
CA ASN A 163 10.93 -5.13 -5.55
C ASN A 163 11.48 -6.53 -5.27
N PHE A 164 12.75 -6.65 -4.85
CA PHE A 164 13.33 -7.91 -4.39
C PHE A 164 13.20 -8.09 -2.87
N ILE A 165 12.99 -7.01 -2.14
CA ILE A 165 12.77 -7.04 -0.68
C ILE A 165 11.29 -7.25 -0.40
N PHE A 166 10.44 -6.49 -1.08
CA PHE A 166 9.00 -6.51 -0.94
C PHE A 166 8.33 -7.17 -2.16
N ASP A 167 7.05 -7.48 -2.02
CA ASP A 167 6.26 -8.02 -3.13
C ASP A 167 6.14 -7.00 -4.28
N PRO A 168 6.45 -7.37 -5.53
CA PRO A 168 6.29 -6.49 -6.69
C PRO A 168 4.88 -5.92 -6.85
N PHE A 169 3.84 -6.68 -6.48
CA PHE A 169 2.46 -6.21 -6.48
C PHE A 169 2.27 -5.02 -5.54
N HIS A 170 2.89 -5.07 -4.36
CA HIS A 170 2.87 -3.97 -3.40
C HIS A 170 3.71 -2.78 -3.89
N MET A 171 4.85 -3.04 -4.52
CA MET A 171 5.71 -1.96 -5.00
C MET A 171 5.08 -1.11 -6.12
N LEU A 172 4.06 -1.60 -6.83
CA LEU A 172 3.34 -0.84 -7.85
C LEU A 172 2.63 0.41 -7.31
N ASP A 173 2.23 0.42 -6.04
CA ASP A 173 1.71 1.60 -5.34
C ASP A 173 2.72 2.76 -5.33
N TYR A 174 4.00 2.42 -5.44
CA TYR A 174 5.14 3.33 -5.38
C TYR A 174 5.79 3.54 -6.75
N PHE A 175 5.11 3.25 -7.85
CA PHE A 175 5.69 3.41 -9.19
C PHE A 175 6.12 4.86 -9.50
N LEU A 176 5.55 5.86 -8.81
CA LEU A 176 5.95 7.28 -8.90
C LEU A 176 7.45 7.51 -8.68
N PHE A 177 8.13 6.66 -7.90
CA PHE A 177 9.56 6.79 -7.63
C PHE A 177 10.40 6.61 -8.90
N MET A 178 9.98 5.74 -9.81
CA MET A 178 10.61 5.59 -11.12
C MET A 178 10.51 6.88 -11.94
N GLY A 179 9.36 7.54 -11.92
CA GLY A 179 9.18 8.82 -12.61
C GLY A 179 9.97 9.96 -11.98
N CYS A 180 9.99 10.05 -10.66
CA CYS A 180 10.77 11.05 -9.92
C CYS A 180 12.27 10.89 -10.20
N GLY A 181 12.78 9.66 -10.10
CA GLY A 181 14.18 9.34 -10.38
C GLY A 181 14.56 9.65 -11.83
N TYR A 182 13.73 9.26 -12.79
CA TYR A 182 13.98 9.56 -14.20
C TYR A 182 13.93 11.07 -14.49
N TYR A 183 12.96 11.80 -13.93
CA TYR A 183 12.88 13.27 -14.06
C TYR A 183 14.19 13.93 -13.56
N LEU A 184 14.67 13.55 -12.37
CA LEU A 184 15.93 14.04 -11.81
C LEU A 184 17.14 13.67 -12.68
N ALA A 185 17.15 12.46 -13.25
CA ALA A 185 18.21 11.96 -14.13
C ALA A 185 18.36 12.79 -15.41
N VAL A 186 17.26 13.22 -16.01
CA VAL A 186 17.27 13.81 -17.36
C VAL A 186 17.11 15.32 -17.41
N ARG A 187 16.58 15.95 -16.35
CA ARG A 187 16.22 17.37 -16.38
C ARG A 187 17.42 18.30 -16.63
N GLY A 188 18.59 17.96 -16.10
CA GLY A 188 19.83 18.72 -16.30
C GLY A 188 20.51 18.53 -17.66
N ASN A 189 19.99 17.65 -18.53
CA ASN A 189 20.63 17.31 -19.80
C ASN A 189 20.38 18.40 -20.87
N LYS A 190 21.36 18.71 -21.71
CA LYS A 190 21.24 19.68 -22.82
C LYS A 190 20.21 19.27 -23.88
N ASN A 191 19.88 17.99 -23.99
CA ASN A 191 18.93 17.51 -24.98
C ASN A 191 17.48 17.77 -24.55
N THR A 192 16.83 18.75 -25.21
CA THR A 192 15.45 19.14 -24.93
C THR A 192 14.44 17.99 -25.02
N ARG A 193 14.63 17.01 -25.93
CA ARG A 193 13.71 15.86 -26.01
C ARG A 193 13.77 14.99 -24.77
N LEU A 194 14.97 14.80 -24.23
CA LEU A 194 15.20 13.98 -23.04
C LEU A 194 14.70 14.70 -21.78
N GLN A 195 14.83 16.03 -21.72
CA GLN A 195 14.24 16.82 -20.64
C GLN A 195 12.70 16.70 -20.62
N LEU A 196 12.07 16.77 -21.79
CA LEU A 196 10.61 16.68 -21.93
C LEU A 196 10.07 15.27 -21.64
N SER A 197 10.82 14.22 -21.99
CA SER A 197 10.42 12.85 -21.63
C SER A 197 10.41 12.65 -20.12
N GLY A 198 11.31 13.31 -19.38
CA GLY A 198 11.31 13.32 -17.92
C GLY A 198 9.98 13.76 -17.33
N LEU A 199 9.48 14.92 -17.76
CA LEU A 199 8.19 15.46 -17.30
C LEU A 199 7.03 14.53 -17.69
N THR A 200 7.04 14.02 -18.93
CA THR A 200 5.97 13.12 -19.41
C THR A 200 5.91 11.83 -18.58
N PHE A 201 7.06 11.22 -18.29
CA PHE A 201 7.11 10.01 -17.48
C PHE A 201 6.73 10.28 -16.02
N LEU A 202 7.06 11.46 -15.49
CA LEU A 202 6.61 11.88 -14.16
C LEU A 202 5.07 11.91 -14.08
N TYR A 203 4.39 12.55 -15.03
CA TYR A 203 2.92 12.53 -15.12
C TYR A 203 2.34 11.12 -15.19
N ILE A 204 2.90 10.27 -16.05
CA ILE A 204 2.45 8.88 -16.21
C ILE A 204 2.60 8.11 -14.90
N SER A 205 3.76 8.19 -14.26
CA SER A 205 4.05 7.41 -13.04
C SER A 205 3.22 7.85 -11.83
N VAL A 206 3.02 9.16 -11.64
CA VAL A 206 2.20 9.71 -10.54
C VAL A 206 0.72 9.41 -10.79
N GLY A 207 0.23 9.66 -12.01
CA GLY A 207 -1.15 9.34 -12.39
C GLY A 207 -1.45 7.85 -12.26
N PHE A 208 -0.53 6.98 -12.71
CA PHE A 208 -0.64 5.53 -12.53
C PHE A 208 -0.71 5.15 -11.05
N SER A 209 0.21 5.65 -10.22
CA SER A 209 0.26 5.28 -8.79
C SER A 209 -1.04 5.66 -8.07
N LEU A 210 -1.60 6.84 -8.37
CA LEU A 210 -2.90 7.28 -7.84
C LEU A 210 -4.06 6.39 -8.33
N CYS A 211 -4.09 6.04 -9.61
CA CYS A 211 -5.09 5.10 -10.12
C CYS A 211 -4.95 3.72 -9.47
N TRP A 212 -3.72 3.25 -9.27
CA TRP A 212 -3.43 1.92 -8.73
C TRP A 212 -3.86 1.81 -7.26
N VAL A 213 -3.47 2.77 -6.43
CA VAL A 213 -3.86 2.84 -5.01
C VAL A 213 -5.37 3.00 -4.83
N ALA A 214 -6.07 3.66 -5.76
CA ALA A 214 -7.53 3.75 -5.74
C ALA A 214 -8.19 2.37 -5.88
N LEU A 215 -7.58 1.44 -6.62
CA LEU A 215 -8.14 0.10 -6.86
C LEU A 215 -8.18 -0.77 -5.60
N GLU A 216 -7.27 -0.50 -4.67
CA GLU A 216 -7.23 -1.11 -3.34
C GLU A 216 -8.60 -1.05 -2.66
N LYS A 217 -9.29 0.09 -2.73
CA LYS A 217 -10.56 0.34 -2.04
C LYS A 217 -11.75 -0.43 -2.65
N PHE A 218 -11.64 -0.83 -3.92
CA PHE A 218 -12.63 -1.71 -4.53
C PHE A 218 -12.40 -3.17 -4.12
N ILE A 219 -11.14 -3.60 -4.11
CA ILE A 219 -10.76 -5.01 -3.96
C ILE A 219 -10.66 -5.42 -2.48
N TYR A 220 -10.24 -4.50 -1.61
CA TYR A 220 -10.04 -4.67 -0.17
C TYR A 220 -10.72 -3.54 0.63
N PRO A 221 -12.05 -3.38 0.53
CA PRO A 221 -12.74 -2.27 1.21
C PRO A 221 -12.61 -2.33 2.73
N ASP A 222 -12.43 -3.52 3.31
CA ASP A 222 -12.35 -3.73 4.76
C ASP A 222 -11.21 -2.95 5.42
N TRP A 223 -10.11 -2.73 4.71
CA TRP A 223 -9.01 -1.91 5.23
C TRP A 223 -9.48 -0.46 5.42
N SER A 224 -10.18 0.10 4.44
CA SER A 224 -10.73 1.46 4.55
C SER A 224 -11.83 1.54 5.60
N LEU A 225 -12.69 0.51 5.68
CA LEU A 225 -13.75 0.44 6.67
C LEU A 225 -13.20 0.37 8.09
N TYR A 226 -12.07 -0.33 8.31
CA TYR A 226 -11.37 -0.35 9.58
C TYR A 226 -10.91 1.06 9.98
N LEU A 227 -10.33 1.84 9.06
CA LEU A 227 -9.95 3.23 9.36
C LEU A 227 -11.14 4.12 9.70
N LEU A 228 -12.25 3.98 8.97
CA LEU A 228 -13.46 4.76 9.25
C LEU A 228 -14.10 4.41 10.59
N LYS A 229 -14.01 3.15 11.03
CA LYS A 229 -14.46 2.76 12.37
C LYS A 229 -13.64 3.43 13.47
N ASN A 230 -12.32 3.54 13.28
CA ASN A 230 -11.43 4.19 14.25
C ASN A 230 -11.45 5.73 14.17
N HIS A 231 -11.78 6.27 13.00
CA HIS A 231 -11.83 7.70 12.74
C HIS A 231 -13.14 8.09 12.02
N PRO A 232 -14.30 8.00 12.72
CA PRO A 232 -15.62 8.20 12.12
C PRO A 232 -15.81 9.58 11.49
N GLY A 233 -15.08 10.60 11.97
CA GLY A 233 -15.11 11.96 11.41
C GLY A 233 -14.69 12.05 9.94
N LEU A 234 -13.91 11.08 9.43
CA LEU A 234 -13.45 11.04 8.04
C LEU A 234 -14.59 10.91 7.03
N SER A 235 -15.66 10.17 7.37
CA SER A 235 -16.78 9.99 6.45
C SER A 235 -17.71 11.21 6.38
N MET A 236 -17.50 12.22 7.24
CA MET A 236 -18.34 13.42 7.32
C MET A 236 -19.84 13.09 7.51
N GLY A 237 -20.14 12.00 8.22
CA GLY A 237 -21.51 11.53 8.46
C GLY A 237 -22.12 10.71 7.33
N LEU A 238 -21.37 10.44 6.25
CA LEU A 238 -21.80 9.57 5.16
C LEU A 238 -21.69 8.10 5.57
N ASN A 239 -22.54 7.27 4.95
CA ASN A 239 -22.45 5.82 5.06
C ASN A 239 -21.07 5.33 4.62
N TYR A 240 -20.44 4.45 5.40
CA TYR A 240 -19.04 4.05 5.17
C TYR A 240 -18.84 3.33 3.85
N ASN A 241 -19.73 2.42 3.46
CA ASN A 241 -19.62 1.70 2.19
C ASN A 241 -19.76 2.66 1.00
N PHE A 242 -20.71 3.61 1.08
CA PHE A 242 -20.85 4.66 0.07
C PHE A 242 -19.59 5.55 0.02
N PHE A 243 -19.07 5.95 1.17
CA PHE A 243 -17.91 6.82 1.27
C PHE A 243 -16.65 6.16 0.68
N VAL A 244 -16.33 4.93 1.09
CA VAL A 244 -15.16 4.18 0.58
C VAL A 244 -15.24 4.04 -0.93
N LEU A 245 -16.41 3.64 -1.45
CA LEU A 245 -16.60 3.46 -2.89
C LEU A 245 -16.50 4.79 -3.66
N SER A 246 -17.04 5.87 -3.09
CA SER A 246 -16.95 7.21 -3.69
C SER A 246 -15.51 7.72 -3.71
N VAL A 247 -14.76 7.54 -2.63
CA VAL A 247 -13.34 7.91 -2.55
C VAL A 247 -12.53 7.11 -3.57
N ALA A 248 -12.78 5.81 -3.72
CA ALA A 248 -12.11 4.98 -4.73
C ALA A 248 -12.28 5.55 -6.15
N PHE A 249 -13.52 5.91 -6.51
CA PHE A 249 -13.82 6.53 -7.79
C PHE A 249 -13.22 7.93 -7.96
N VAL A 250 -13.23 8.76 -6.92
CA VAL A 250 -12.63 10.09 -6.92
C VAL A 250 -11.12 9.98 -7.12
N GLU A 251 -10.42 9.17 -6.33
CA GLU A 251 -8.97 8.96 -6.44
C GLU A 251 -8.58 8.43 -7.82
N PHE A 252 -9.30 7.43 -8.34
CA PHE A 252 -9.04 6.89 -9.68
C PHE A 252 -9.24 7.97 -10.75
N SER A 253 -10.30 8.78 -10.63
CA SER A 253 -10.59 9.88 -11.56
C SER A 253 -9.52 10.97 -11.50
N LEU A 254 -9.06 11.37 -10.31
CA LEU A 254 -7.99 12.34 -10.13
C LEU A 254 -6.67 11.85 -10.73
N GLY A 255 -6.31 10.58 -10.49
CA GLY A 255 -5.15 9.93 -11.10
C GLY A 255 -5.24 9.89 -12.63
N TYR A 256 -6.41 9.56 -13.16
CA TYR A 256 -6.66 9.55 -14.60
C TYR A 256 -6.51 10.94 -15.21
N LEU A 257 -7.14 11.97 -14.62
CA LEU A 257 -7.06 13.34 -15.10
C LEU A 257 -5.63 13.86 -15.13
N LEU A 258 -4.78 13.49 -14.15
CA LEU A 258 -3.34 13.76 -14.19
C LEU A 258 -2.64 13.01 -15.33
N LEU A 259 -2.93 11.72 -15.52
CA LEU A 259 -2.34 10.89 -16.59
C LEU A 259 -2.63 11.49 -17.97
N VAL A 260 -3.87 11.94 -18.19
CA VAL A 260 -4.26 12.65 -19.42
C VAL A 260 -4.08 14.16 -19.32
N CYS A 261 -3.29 14.68 -18.36
CA CYS A 261 -2.90 16.09 -18.21
C CYS A 261 -4.06 17.11 -18.34
N LEU A 262 -5.25 16.74 -17.89
CA LEU A 262 -6.45 17.56 -17.97
C LEU A 262 -6.69 18.29 -16.64
N LEU A 263 -6.96 19.61 -16.68
CA LEU A 263 -7.12 20.45 -15.47
C LEU A 263 -5.93 20.40 -14.50
N GLN A 264 -4.74 20.01 -14.94
CA GLN A 264 -3.60 19.66 -14.07
C GLN A 264 -3.22 20.70 -12.99
N ARG A 265 -3.28 22.02 -13.27
CA ARG A 265 -2.83 23.06 -12.34
C ARG A 265 -3.86 23.25 -11.24
N PRO A 266 -5.17 23.42 -11.55
CA PRO A 266 -6.23 23.28 -10.56
C PRO A 266 -6.15 21.97 -9.79
N LEU A 267 -5.94 20.86 -10.49
CA LEU A 267 -5.93 19.53 -9.90
C LEU A 267 -4.77 19.34 -8.92
N ALA A 268 -3.58 19.84 -9.24
CA ALA A 268 -2.42 19.80 -8.37
C ALA A 268 -2.65 20.54 -7.06
N VAL A 269 -3.36 21.68 -7.10
CA VAL A 269 -3.76 22.43 -5.90
C VAL A 269 -4.79 21.66 -5.09
N ILE A 270 -5.83 21.13 -5.75
CA ILE A 270 -6.91 20.37 -5.09
C ILE A 270 -6.34 19.12 -4.40
N ILE A 271 -5.57 18.30 -5.11
CA ILE A 271 -4.96 17.09 -4.56
C ILE A 271 -4.03 17.45 -3.39
N SER A 272 -3.20 18.49 -3.54
CA SER A 272 -2.31 18.92 -2.45
C SER A 272 -3.10 19.38 -1.21
N ALA A 273 -4.22 20.10 -1.40
CA ALA A 273 -5.06 20.52 -0.28
C ALA A 273 -5.72 19.33 0.43
N ILE A 274 -6.17 18.32 -0.32
CA ILE A 274 -6.76 17.09 0.24
C ILE A 274 -5.73 16.34 1.08
N PHE A 275 -4.51 16.11 0.57
CA PHE A 275 -3.45 15.43 1.34
C PHE A 275 -2.96 16.25 2.54
N PHE A 276 -3.00 17.57 2.46
CA PHE A 276 -2.69 18.40 3.63
C PHE A 276 -3.78 18.30 4.71
N LEU A 277 -5.05 18.17 4.31
CA LEU A 277 -6.15 17.96 5.24
C LEU A 277 -6.01 16.61 5.97
N THR A 278 -5.70 15.53 5.26
CA THR A 278 -5.50 14.20 5.88
C THR A 278 -4.31 14.18 6.83
N THR A 279 -3.27 14.97 6.54
CA THR A 279 -2.12 15.16 7.43
C THR A 279 -2.52 15.70 8.81
N THR A 280 -3.55 16.55 8.90
CA THR A 280 -4.02 17.05 10.21
C THR A 280 -4.62 15.96 11.11
N ILE A 281 -5.00 14.82 10.53
CA ILE A 281 -5.62 13.69 11.22
C ILE A 281 -4.58 12.61 11.54
N PHE A 282 -3.75 12.25 10.55
CA PHE A 282 -2.83 11.11 10.66
C PHE A 282 -1.38 11.50 10.97
N GLY A 283 -1.07 12.80 11.00
CA GLY A 283 0.19 13.34 11.48
C GLY A 283 1.41 12.92 10.64
N LYS A 284 2.49 12.53 11.32
CA LYS A 284 3.82 12.36 10.71
C LYS A 284 3.85 11.35 9.56
N ILE A 285 3.04 10.30 9.61
CA ILE A 285 3.07 9.21 8.62
C ILE A 285 2.62 9.76 7.25
N GLU A 286 1.54 10.54 7.22
CA GLU A 286 1.08 11.25 6.02
C GLU A 286 2.13 12.22 5.49
N VAL A 287 2.77 13.00 6.38
CA VAL A 287 3.81 13.96 5.97
C VAL A 287 4.92 13.24 5.22
N ILE A 288 5.45 12.16 5.78
CA ILE A 288 6.52 11.39 5.14
C ILE A 288 6.02 10.85 3.81
N GLY A 289 4.93 10.10 3.81
CA GLY A 289 4.43 9.40 2.63
C GLY A 289 4.02 10.31 1.46
N HIS A 290 3.48 11.50 1.74
CA HIS A 290 3.01 12.44 0.70
C HIS A 290 4.03 13.52 0.31
N THR A 291 5.16 13.66 1.01
CA THR A 291 6.18 14.70 0.70
C THR A 291 6.61 14.68 -0.77
N LEU A 292 6.90 13.50 -1.32
CA LEU A 292 7.32 13.38 -2.71
C LEU A 292 6.18 13.67 -3.69
N ILE A 293 4.95 13.25 -3.37
CA ILE A 293 3.76 13.54 -4.17
C ILE A 293 3.52 15.05 -4.23
N HIS A 294 3.61 15.77 -3.10
CA HIS A 294 3.54 17.24 -3.10
C HIS A 294 4.63 17.87 -3.97
N GLY A 295 5.87 17.35 -3.93
CA GLY A 295 6.93 17.76 -4.85
C GLY A 295 6.52 17.65 -6.32
N CYS A 296 5.98 16.49 -6.71
CA CYS A 296 5.48 16.26 -8.07
C CYS A 296 4.34 17.22 -8.45
N LEU A 297 3.36 17.41 -7.57
CA LEU A 297 2.22 18.29 -7.82
C LEU A 297 2.66 19.76 -7.96
N ILE A 298 3.65 20.21 -7.19
CA ILE A 298 4.25 21.54 -7.35
C ILE A 298 4.98 21.64 -8.70
N VAL A 299 5.71 20.59 -9.13
CA VAL A 299 6.29 20.58 -10.50
C VAL A 299 5.21 20.69 -11.55
N PHE A 300 4.10 19.96 -11.43
CA PHE A 300 2.98 20.03 -12.37
C PHE A 300 2.33 21.41 -12.40
N LEU A 301 2.26 22.08 -11.23
CA LEU A 301 1.80 23.45 -11.12
C LEU A 301 2.73 24.42 -11.87
N LEU A 302 4.04 24.27 -11.74
CA LEU A 302 5.05 25.13 -12.36
C LEU A 302 5.20 24.89 -13.87
N GLU A 303 5.27 23.63 -14.30
CA GLU A 303 5.59 23.25 -15.69
C GLU A 303 4.37 23.12 -16.61
N GLY A 304 3.20 22.74 -16.08
CA GLY A 304 2.02 22.47 -16.90
C GLY A 304 2.18 21.25 -17.84
N PRO A 305 1.39 21.15 -18.94
CA PRO A 305 1.04 19.88 -19.57
C PRO A 305 2.15 19.29 -20.47
N GLY A 306 3.30 19.93 -20.51
CA GLY A 306 4.36 19.60 -21.46
C GLY A 306 3.93 19.71 -22.92
N LEU A 307 4.87 19.47 -23.83
CA LEU A 307 4.62 19.59 -25.28
C LEU A 307 3.86 18.38 -25.86
N VAL A 308 4.01 17.21 -25.26
CA VAL A 308 3.40 15.96 -25.74
C VAL A 308 1.88 16.03 -25.66
N TYR A 309 1.35 16.46 -24.51
CA TYR A 309 -0.09 16.55 -24.31
C TYR A 309 -0.74 17.59 -25.23
N ASN A 310 -0.17 18.78 -25.31
CA ASN A 310 -0.64 19.85 -26.20
C ASN A 310 -0.78 19.35 -27.65
N LYS A 311 0.10 18.43 -28.05
CA LYS A 311 0.01 17.81 -29.37
C LYS A 311 -1.16 16.83 -29.47
N VAL A 312 -1.38 15.98 -28.47
CA VAL A 312 -2.50 15.01 -28.45
C VAL A 312 -3.85 15.74 -28.44
N THR A 313 -4.03 16.76 -27.61
CA THR A 313 -5.28 17.54 -27.58
C THR A 313 -5.52 18.32 -28.86
N SER A 314 -4.45 18.79 -29.53
CA SER A 314 -4.58 19.49 -30.81
C SER A 314 -5.15 18.61 -31.95
N VAL A 315 -5.09 17.28 -31.81
CA VAL A 315 -5.70 16.32 -32.77
C VAL A 315 -7.23 16.38 -32.73
N PHE A 316 -7.81 16.60 -31.54
CA PHE A 316 -9.25 16.59 -31.34
C PHE A 316 -9.79 18.02 -31.16
N LYS A 317 -9.97 18.74 -32.28
CA LYS A 317 -10.49 20.13 -32.23
C LYS A 317 -11.96 20.24 -31.78
N ASN A 318 -12.76 19.19 -31.99
CA ASN A 318 -14.17 19.16 -31.60
C ASN A 318 -14.31 18.68 -30.15
N ILE A 319 -14.99 19.47 -29.31
CA ILE A 319 -15.20 19.18 -27.89
C ILE A 319 -15.91 17.84 -27.65
N TYR A 320 -16.92 17.49 -28.46
CA TYR A 320 -17.64 16.22 -28.32
C TYR A 320 -16.73 15.02 -28.61
N LYS A 321 -15.81 15.15 -29.58
CA LYS A 321 -14.81 14.11 -29.85
C LYS A 321 -13.79 13.98 -28.71
N ARG A 322 -13.39 15.10 -28.08
CA ARG A 322 -12.54 15.08 -26.88
C ARG A 322 -13.25 14.39 -25.72
N ILE A 323 -14.52 14.72 -25.46
CA ILE A 323 -15.32 14.10 -24.41
C ILE A 323 -15.44 12.59 -24.64
N ALA A 324 -15.83 12.18 -25.85
CA ALA A 324 -15.94 10.76 -26.19
C ALA A 324 -14.59 10.03 -26.03
N PHE A 325 -13.51 10.62 -26.55
CA PHE A 325 -12.17 10.03 -26.42
C PHE A 325 -11.76 9.83 -24.95
N ASN A 326 -11.91 10.85 -24.10
CA ASN A 326 -11.52 10.73 -22.69
C ASN A 326 -12.38 9.70 -21.96
N ASN A 327 -13.71 9.69 -22.14
CA ASN A 327 -14.55 8.67 -21.51
C ASN A 327 -14.20 7.24 -21.95
N ILE A 328 -13.96 7.03 -23.26
CA ILE A 328 -13.57 5.71 -23.78
C ILE A 328 -12.23 5.28 -23.19
N VAL A 329 -11.24 6.16 -23.17
CA VAL A 329 -9.91 5.85 -22.60
C VAL A 329 -10.00 5.62 -21.09
N PHE A 330 -10.84 6.38 -20.36
CA PHE A 330 -11.08 6.16 -18.93
C PHE A 330 -11.65 4.76 -18.68
N ILE A 331 -12.71 4.36 -19.40
CA ILE A 331 -13.33 3.04 -19.25
C ILE A 331 -12.32 1.94 -19.56
N ILE A 332 -11.60 2.05 -20.69
CA ILE A 332 -10.60 1.05 -21.09
C ILE A 332 -9.51 0.94 -20.03
N LEU A 333 -8.96 2.07 -19.56
CA LEU A 333 -7.92 2.08 -18.54
C LEU A 333 -8.43 1.48 -17.23
N PHE A 334 -9.61 1.89 -16.77
CA PHE A 334 -10.22 1.37 -15.55
C PHE A 334 -10.42 -0.14 -15.62
N LEU A 335 -11.00 -0.65 -16.71
CA LEU A 335 -11.22 -2.09 -16.89
C LEU A 335 -9.91 -2.88 -16.95
N ILE A 336 -8.89 -2.36 -17.63
CA ILE A 336 -7.56 -3.00 -17.69
C ILE A 336 -6.94 -3.04 -16.30
N LEU A 337 -6.88 -1.90 -15.61
CA LEU A 337 -6.19 -1.81 -14.33
C LEU A 337 -6.93 -2.60 -13.23
N ILE A 338 -8.26 -2.53 -13.13
CA ILE A 338 -9.01 -3.30 -12.13
C ILE A 338 -8.88 -4.81 -12.36
N SER A 339 -8.87 -5.24 -13.62
CA SER A 339 -8.68 -6.66 -13.96
C SER A 339 -7.26 -7.12 -13.59
N LEU A 340 -6.24 -6.32 -13.93
CA LEU A 340 -4.85 -6.64 -13.58
C LEU A 340 -4.65 -6.67 -12.05
N TYR A 341 -5.17 -5.68 -11.34
CA TYR A 341 -5.08 -5.61 -9.88
C TYR A 341 -5.77 -6.83 -9.25
N HIS A 342 -6.98 -7.18 -9.70
CA HIS A 342 -7.67 -8.38 -9.22
C HIS A 342 -6.88 -9.66 -9.51
N LEU A 343 -6.32 -9.81 -10.72
CA LEU A 343 -5.54 -11.02 -11.07
C LEU A 343 -4.33 -11.18 -10.15
N MET A 344 -3.60 -10.10 -9.87
CA MET A 344 -2.46 -10.10 -8.95
C MET A 344 -2.87 -10.37 -7.50
N ALA A 345 -3.99 -9.77 -7.06
CA ALA A 345 -4.57 -10.00 -5.75
C ALA A 345 -5.01 -11.46 -5.54
N GLN A 346 -5.70 -12.03 -6.53
CA GLN A 346 -6.17 -13.41 -6.49
C GLN A 346 -5.00 -14.40 -6.48
N ASP A 347 -4.01 -14.21 -7.36
CA ASP A 347 -2.81 -15.04 -7.42
C ASP A 347 -2.05 -15.03 -6.08
N LYS A 348 -1.96 -13.87 -5.42
CA LYS A 348 -1.34 -13.76 -4.10
C LYS A 348 -2.14 -14.48 -3.01
N TYR A 349 -3.47 -14.32 -3.00
CA TYR A 349 -4.35 -15.03 -2.10
C TYR A 349 -4.26 -16.55 -2.28
N ASP A 350 -4.33 -17.03 -3.53
CA ASP A 350 -4.26 -18.45 -3.86
C ASP A 350 -2.91 -19.06 -3.47
N ARG A 351 -1.81 -18.34 -3.65
CA ARG A 351 -0.49 -18.75 -3.13
C ARG A 351 -0.47 -18.92 -1.62
N LYS A 352 -1.08 -18.00 -0.86
CA LYS A 352 -1.22 -18.13 0.59
C LYS A 352 -2.05 -19.36 0.94
N GLN A 353 -3.20 -19.55 0.29
CA GLN A 353 -4.05 -20.72 0.54
C GLN A 353 -3.32 -22.03 0.25
N LYS A 354 -2.58 -22.11 -0.86
CA LYS A 354 -1.77 -23.29 -1.20
C LYS A 354 -0.61 -23.52 -0.22
N PHE A 355 0.01 -22.46 0.27
CA PHE A 355 1.04 -22.55 1.31
C PHE A 355 0.44 -23.11 2.61
N LEU A 356 -0.73 -22.61 3.02
CA LEU A 356 -1.46 -23.08 4.19
C LEU A 356 -1.91 -24.54 4.01
N SER A 357 -2.36 -24.95 2.82
CA SER A 357 -2.79 -26.33 2.54
C SER A 357 -1.66 -27.35 2.49
N ASN A 358 -0.43 -26.91 2.23
CA ASN A 358 0.75 -27.79 2.10
C ASN A 358 1.52 -27.96 3.43
N LYS A 359 1.10 -27.29 4.50
CA LYS A 359 1.64 -27.59 5.84
C LYS A 359 1.20 -29.01 6.23
N PRO A 360 2.09 -29.87 6.74
CA PRO A 360 1.74 -31.24 7.12
C PRO A 360 0.55 -31.22 8.07
N GLU A 361 -0.44 -32.06 7.76
CA GLU A 361 -1.72 -32.19 8.49
C GLU A 361 -1.47 -32.49 9.97
N HIS A 362 -1.52 -31.45 10.81
CA HIS A 362 -2.21 -31.58 12.07
C HIS A 362 -3.63 -31.11 11.82
N HIS A 363 -4.58 -32.05 11.80
CA HIS A 363 -6.00 -31.75 11.89
C HIS A 363 -6.23 -30.85 13.11
N ASN A 364 -6.36 -29.56 12.86
CA ASN A 364 -7.15 -28.60 13.61
C ASN A 364 -7.54 -27.56 12.57
N SER A 365 -8.83 -27.43 12.28
CA SER A 365 -9.34 -26.24 11.62
C SER A 365 -8.92 -25.00 12.46
N GLN A 366 -8.90 -23.82 11.84
CA GLN A 366 -8.41 -22.60 12.50
C GLN A 366 -9.56 -21.61 12.60
N ILE A 367 -9.75 -21.02 13.78
CA ILE A 367 -10.68 -19.92 13.97
C ILE A 367 -9.89 -18.62 13.88
N GLU A 368 -9.98 -17.96 12.74
CA GLU A 368 -9.41 -16.63 12.52
C GLU A 368 -10.31 -15.57 13.19
N LEU A 369 -9.73 -14.79 14.09
CA LEU A 369 -10.41 -13.74 14.83
C LEU A 369 -10.17 -12.34 14.25
N ALA A 370 -9.51 -12.24 13.10
CA ALA A 370 -9.41 -11.01 12.33
C ALA A 370 -10.82 -10.49 11.96
N GLY A 371 -11.25 -9.42 12.62
CA GLY A 371 -12.58 -8.81 12.45
C GLY A 371 -13.34 -8.59 13.76
N ILE A 372 -12.89 -9.23 14.84
CA ILE A 372 -13.41 -9.06 16.20
C ILE A 372 -12.75 -7.82 16.87
N PRO A 373 -13.49 -7.01 17.65
CA PRO A 373 -12.91 -5.92 18.44
C PRO A 373 -11.75 -6.40 19.30
N LYS A 374 -10.66 -5.61 19.37
CA LYS A 374 -9.40 -6.05 20.03
C LYS A 374 -9.60 -6.41 21.50
N ASP A 375 -10.51 -5.70 22.17
CA ASP A 375 -10.92 -5.89 23.55
C ASP A 375 -11.78 -7.13 23.78
N GLU A 376 -12.24 -7.80 22.73
CA GLU A 376 -12.99 -9.06 22.78
C GLU A 376 -12.11 -10.27 22.37
N ILE A 377 -10.92 -10.05 21.83
CA ILE A 377 -10.04 -11.14 21.37
C ILE A 377 -9.50 -11.91 22.60
N PRO A 378 -9.56 -13.25 22.61
CA PRO A 378 -8.88 -14.07 23.59
C PRO A 378 -7.38 -13.76 23.67
N SER A 379 -6.82 -13.80 24.86
CA SER A 379 -5.37 -13.77 25.04
C SER A 379 -4.96 -14.73 26.13
N VAL A 380 -3.73 -15.22 26.03
CA VAL A 380 -3.09 -16.08 27.03
C VAL A 380 -1.77 -15.46 27.44
N SER A 381 -1.42 -15.64 28.70
CA SER A 381 -0.08 -15.43 29.23
C SER A 381 0.25 -16.56 30.20
N ILE A 382 1.52 -16.97 30.24
CA ILE A 382 1.98 -18.05 31.11
C ILE A 382 3.06 -17.59 32.07
N GLU A 383 3.12 -18.22 33.23
CA GLU A 383 4.20 -18.06 34.20
C GLU A 383 4.59 -19.46 34.71
N VAL A 384 5.84 -19.86 34.48
CA VAL A 384 6.39 -21.16 34.82
C VAL A 384 7.27 -21.05 36.06
N LYS A 385 6.91 -21.79 37.12
CA LYS A 385 7.59 -21.79 38.42
C LYS A 385 8.10 -23.18 38.75
N GLU A 386 9.37 -23.29 39.11
CA GLU A 386 9.93 -24.56 39.61
C GLU A 386 9.20 -25.01 40.87
N ASP A 387 8.80 -26.29 40.93
CA ASP A 387 8.15 -26.86 42.10
C ASP A 387 9.21 -27.36 43.10
N PRO A 388 9.08 -27.07 44.42
CA PRO A 388 10.05 -27.50 45.43
C PRO A 388 10.28 -29.03 45.51
N MET A 389 9.34 -29.85 45.04
CA MET A 389 9.44 -31.31 45.04
C MET A 389 9.90 -31.91 43.69
N GLY A 390 10.19 -31.07 42.68
CA GLY A 390 10.55 -31.46 41.31
C GLY A 390 9.49 -31.04 40.30
N GLY A 391 9.88 -30.81 39.05
CA GLY A 391 9.01 -30.33 37.99
C GLY A 391 8.71 -28.82 38.03
N TYR A 392 7.66 -28.43 37.33
CA TYR A 392 7.27 -27.04 37.11
C TYR A 392 5.75 -26.85 37.22
N ASN A 393 5.32 -25.83 37.94
CA ASN A 393 3.95 -25.33 37.93
C ASN A 393 3.80 -24.24 36.87
N ILE A 394 2.91 -24.47 35.91
CA ILE A 394 2.57 -23.51 34.86
C ILE A 394 1.24 -22.84 35.24
N GLU A 395 1.29 -21.55 35.49
CA GLU A 395 0.11 -20.70 35.66
C GLU A 395 -0.31 -20.13 34.31
N ILE A 396 -1.52 -20.45 33.85
CA ILE A 396 -2.11 -19.96 32.61
C ILE A 396 -3.15 -18.90 32.96
N ARG A 397 -2.88 -17.66 32.53
CA ARG A 397 -3.79 -16.53 32.69
C ARG A 397 -4.38 -16.18 31.34
N THR A 398 -5.70 -16.14 31.27
CA THR A 398 -6.43 -15.82 30.04
C THR A 398 -7.28 -14.56 30.21
N ASN A 399 -7.49 -13.81 29.11
CA ASN A 399 -8.56 -12.80 29.02
C ASN A 399 -9.48 -13.14 27.85
N ASN A 400 -10.77 -12.82 27.98
CA ASN A 400 -11.81 -13.12 26.99
C ASN A 400 -11.84 -14.59 26.57
N PHE A 401 -11.43 -15.49 27.46
CA PHE A 401 -11.40 -16.92 27.23
C PHE A 401 -11.84 -17.68 28.48
N THR A 402 -12.75 -18.62 28.30
CA THR A 402 -13.32 -19.47 29.35
C THR A 402 -12.97 -20.93 29.07
N PHE A 403 -12.36 -21.62 30.03
CA PHE A 403 -12.18 -23.07 29.95
C PHE A 403 -13.52 -23.78 30.10
N THR A 404 -13.86 -24.67 29.16
CA THR A 404 -15.13 -25.41 29.14
C THR A 404 -14.89 -26.92 28.96
N PRO A 405 -14.34 -27.61 29.98
CA PRO A 405 -14.11 -29.05 29.92
C PRO A 405 -15.38 -29.87 29.62
N GLU A 406 -16.53 -29.42 30.12
CA GLU A 406 -17.84 -30.05 29.91
C GLU A 406 -18.31 -30.01 28.45
N ASP A 407 -17.73 -29.13 27.63
CA ASP A 407 -18.09 -28.91 26.22
C ASP A 407 -17.01 -29.37 25.24
N ALA A 408 -16.00 -30.11 25.71
CA ALA A 408 -14.99 -30.71 24.85
C ALA A 408 -15.64 -31.58 23.75
N ASN A 409 -15.20 -31.39 22.51
CA ASN A 409 -15.72 -32.01 21.27
C ASN A 409 -17.18 -31.63 20.93
N LYS A 410 -17.72 -30.54 21.49
CA LYS A 410 -19.02 -29.98 21.08
C LYS A 410 -18.83 -28.80 20.12
N ILE A 411 -19.95 -28.19 19.72
CA ILE A 411 -19.99 -27.00 18.86
C ILE A 411 -19.21 -25.85 19.51
N ASP A 412 -18.47 -25.12 18.68
CA ASP A 412 -17.68 -23.98 19.15
C ASP A 412 -18.53 -22.81 19.63
N VAL A 413 -18.06 -22.22 20.72
CA VAL A 413 -18.53 -20.94 21.25
C VAL A 413 -17.31 -20.02 21.30
N MET A 414 -17.42 -18.81 20.75
CA MET A 414 -16.30 -17.86 20.70
C MET A 414 -15.77 -17.57 22.10
N GLY A 415 -14.44 -17.66 22.28
CA GLY A 415 -13.80 -17.43 23.57
C GLY A 415 -14.00 -18.58 24.56
N HIS A 416 -14.37 -19.78 24.10
CA HIS A 416 -14.52 -20.96 24.96
C HIS A 416 -13.70 -22.13 24.41
N GLY A 417 -13.11 -22.93 25.30
CA GLY A 417 -12.42 -24.16 24.91
C GLY A 417 -11.39 -24.64 25.91
N HIS A 418 -10.19 -24.93 25.42
CA HIS A 418 -9.09 -25.48 26.20
C HIS A 418 -7.73 -25.05 25.64
N ALA A 419 -6.67 -25.23 26.42
CA ALA A 419 -5.32 -24.88 26.00
C ALA A 419 -4.52 -26.12 25.59
N HIS A 420 -3.61 -26.00 24.62
CA HIS A 420 -2.61 -27.03 24.32
C HIS A 420 -1.26 -26.58 24.83
N LEU A 421 -0.64 -27.41 25.66
CA LEU A 421 0.73 -27.22 26.14
C LEU A 421 1.69 -27.92 25.18
N HIS A 422 2.75 -27.23 24.80
CA HIS A 422 3.86 -27.76 24.03
C HIS A 422 5.17 -27.56 24.80
N VAL A 423 6.07 -28.53 24.67
CA VAL A 423 7.45 -28.48 25.17
C VAL A 423 8.37 -28.73 23.98
N ASP A 424 9.27 -27.79 23.70
CA ASP A 424 10.17 -27.81 22.53
C ASP A 424 9.45 -28.04 21.20
N GLY A 425 8.30 -27.37 21.04
CA GLY A 425 7.43 -27.48 19.87
C GLY A 425 6.66 -28.79 19.75
N GLN A 426 6.80 -29.73 20.69
CA GLN A 426 6.01 -30.97 20.73
C GLN A 426 4.83 -30.85 21.69
N LYS A 427 3.64 -31.22 21.22
CA LYS A 427 2.43 -31.20 22.05
C LYS A 427 2.56 -32.17 23.22
N HIS A 428 2.53 -31.63 24.43
CA HIS A 428 2.67 -32.35 25.69
C HIS A 428 1.31 -32.70 26.30
N ALA A 429 0.38 -31.73 26.41
CA ALA A 429 -0.90 -31.94 27.08
C ALA A 429 -2.03 -31.05 26.57
N ARG A 430 -3.27 -31.39 26.98
CA ARG A 430 -4.45 -30.53 26.89
C ARG A 430 -4.81 -30.07 28.29
N ILE A 431 -5.06 -28.77 28.47
CA ILE A 431 -5.27 -28.14 29.77
C ILE A 431 -6.64 -27.47 29.80
N TYR A 432 -7.40 -27.75 30.88
CA TYR A 432 -8.76 -27.24 31.10
C TYR A 432 -8.87 -26.36 32.35
N SER A 433 -7.74 -25.86 32.85
CA SER A 433 -7.64 -25.07 34.08
C SER A 433 -6.51 -24.06 33.99
N ASN A 434 -6.50 -23.10 34.91
CA ASN A 434 -5.44 -22.08 35.01
C ASN A 434 -4.09 -22.63 35.50
N TRP A 435 -4.02 -23.89 35.91
CA TRP A 435 -2.80 -24.49 36.45
C TRP A 435 -2.55 -25.85 35.81
N TYR A 436 -1.28 -26.14 35.56
CA TYR A 436 -0.81 -27.45 35.10
C TYR A 436 0.56 -27.75 35.72
N TYR A 437 0.74 -28.97 36.22
CA TYR A 437 2.02 -29.46 36.72
C TYR A 437 2.73 -30.23 35.61
N LEU A 438 3.94 -29.80 35.25
CA LEU A 438 4.82 -30.40 34.27
C LEU A 438 5.94 -31.15 35.01
N ASP A 439 6.14 -32.42 34.67
CA ASP A 439 7.23 -33.24 35.25
C ASP A 439 8.63 -32.66 34.96
N ASP A 440 9.64 -33.17 35.66
CA ASP A 440 11.04 -32.78 35.47
C ASP A 440 11.46 -32.85 33.99
N LEU A 441 12.13 -31.78 33.54
CA LEU A 441 12.73 -31.68 32.22
C LEU A 441 14.20 -32.09 32.28
N PRO A 442 14.77 -32.67 31.20
CA PRO A 442 16.19 -32.96 31.15
C PRO A 442 17.05 -31.68 31.23
N PRO A 443 18.34 -31.77 31.60
CA PRO A 443 19.22 -30.61 31.60
C PRO A 443 19.32 -29.96 30.22
N GLY A 444 19.16 -28.65 30.15
CA GLY A 444 19.09 -27.92 28.89
C GLY A 444 18.19 -26.70 28.94
N THR A 445 18.03 -26.07 27.77
CA THR A 445 17.08 -24.98 27.56
C THR A 445 15.84 -25.55 26.91
N HIS A 446 14.69 -25.34 27.54
CA HIS A 446 13.40 -25.82 27.06
C HIS A 446 12.46 -24.66 26.79
N GLU A 447 11.75 -24.73 25.67
CA GLU A 447 10.68 -23.80 25.32
C GLU A 447 9.34 -24.38 25.74
N ILE A 448 8.61 -23.66 26.58
CA ILE A 448 7.27 -24.03 27.03
C ILE A 448 6.29 -23.07 26.37
N SER A 449 5.37 -23.57 25.56
CA SER A 449 4.37 -22.75 24.88
C SER A 449 2.95 -23.26 25.10
N VAL A 450 2.02 -22.32 25.21
CA VAL A 450 0.59 -22.60 25.40
C VAL A 450 -0.20 -21.90 24.33
N THR A 451 -1.02 -22.65 23.58
CA THR A 451 -1.96 -22.10 22.61
C THR A 451 -3.40 -22.23 23.11
N LEU A 452 -4.29 -21.33 22.68
CA LEU A 452 -5.73 -21.43 22.95
C LEU A 452 -6.48 -22.12 21.79
N ASN A 453 -7.35 -23.05 22.14
CA ASN A 453 -8.14 -23.83 21.20
C ASN A 453 -9.62 -23.82 21.57
N SER A 454 -10.49 -23.96 20.59
CA SER A 454 -11.95 -24.04 20.74
C SER A 454 -12.40 -25.41 21.29
N ASN A 455 -13.71 -25.56 21.47
CA ASN A 455 -14.33 -26.81 21.94
C ASN A 455 -14.16 -27.97 20.97
N ASN A 456 -14.14 -27.73 19.66
CA ASN A 456 -13.93 -28.76 18.65
C ASN A 456 -12.45 -28.96 18.26
N HIS A 457 -11.51 -28.44 19.06
CA HIS A 457 -10.05 -28.47 18.88
C HIS A 457 -9.47 -27.50 17.84
N GLU A 458 -10.27 -26.60 17.26
CA GLU A 458 -9.73 -25.58 16.37
C GLU A 458 -8.81 -24.59 17.08
N GLU A 459 -7.71 -24.19 16.44
CA GLU A 459 -6.79 -23.22 17.04
C GLU A 459 -7.31 -21.80 16.84
N TYR A 460 -7.36 -21.03 17.93
CA TYR A 460 -7.66 -19.60 17.83
C TYR A 460 -6.46 -18.86 17.29
N GLN A 461 -6.69 -18.09 16.23
CA GLN A 461 -5.66 -17.29 15.59
C GLN A 461 -6.09 -15.84 15.48
N TYR A 462 -5.10 -14.96 15.52
CA TYR A 462 -5.26 -13.57 15.17
C TYR A 462 -4.27 -13.21 14.06
N ARG A 463 -4.80 -12.92 12.88
CA ARG A 463 -4.03 -12.56 11.67
C ARG A 463 -3.05 -13.65 11.26
N GLY A 464 -3.48 -14.91 11.34
CA GLY A 464 -2.68 -16.09 11.01
C GLY A 464 -1.58 -16.45 12.01
N ALA A 465 -1.49 -15.77 13.16
CA ALA A 465 -0.67 -16.17 14.28
C ALA A 465 -1.55 -16.84 15.36
N PRO A 466 -1.13 -17.98 15.94
CA PRO A 466 -1.81 -18.57 17.10
C PRO A 466 -1.92 -17.56 18.25
N ILE A 467 -3.01 -17.63 18.98
CA ILE A 467 -3.07 -16.97 20.29
C ILE A 467 -2.27 -17.84 21.25
N GLU A 468 -1.03 -17.43 21.45
CA GLU A 468 -0.01 -18.18 22.19
C GLU A 468 0.78 -17.28 23.15
N ASP A 469 1.37 -17.91 24.16
CA ASP A 469 2.46 -17.34 24.94
C ASP A 469 3.54 -18.41 25.16
N VAL A 470 4.78 -17.94 25.30
CA VAL A 470 5.98 -18.78 25.32
C VAL A 470 6.91 -18.33 26.44
N GLU A 471 7.37 -19.27 27.25
CA GLU A 471 8.38 -19.03 28.27
C GLU A 471 9.53 -20.03 28.14
N VAL A 472 10.76 -19.55 28.34
CA VAL A 472 11.97 -20.35 28.23
C VAL A 472 12.49 -20.68 29.62
N VAL A 473 12.67 -21.97 29.88
CA VAL A 473 13.19 -22.48 31.16
C VAL A 473 14.56 -23.10 30.95
N VAL A 474 15.50 -22.82 31.86
CA VAL A 474 16.85 -23.38 31.85
C VAL A 474 17.01 -24.35 33.00
N VAL A 475 17.13 -25.63 32.68
CA VAL A 475 17.38 -26.72 33.62
C VAL A 475 18.89 -26.92 33.74
N LYS A 476 19.43 -26.77 34.96
CA LYS A 476 20.86 -27.00 35.21
C LYS A 476 21.14 -28.49 35.41
N ASP A 477 22.32 -28.94 34.98
CA ASP A 477 22.86 -30.23 35.41
C ASP A 477 22.95 -30.25 36.94
N LYS A 478 22.34 -31.28 37.57
CA LYS A 478 22.37 -31.49 39.02
C LYS A 478 23.73 -32.00 39.48
#